data_AF-A0A0Q3HCM3-F1
#
_entry.id   AF-A0A0Q3HCM3-F1
#
_cell.length_a   1.000
_cell.length_b   1.000
_cell.length_c   1.000
_cell.angle_alpha   90.00
_cell.angle_beta   90.00
_cell.angle_gamma   90.00
#
_symmetry.space_group_name_H-M   'P 1'
#
loop_
_entity.id
_entity.type
_entity.pdbx_description
1 polymer ?
#
loop_
_entity_poly.entity_id
_entity_poly.type
_entity_poly.pdbx_seq_one_letter_code
_entity_poly.pdbx_strand_id
1 'polypeptide(L)'
;MAATASSFLAAASASCVAISTPSPSRSSCPHLLRANSPATSLRSRLVSAAAPAMQPPVESRVSTVVDVDLGDRSYPIYIGPGLLDEPDLLQRHVIGKRLLVVTNTTVAPLYLEKVTWALTHDNPNVSVESVILPDGEKYKVMDTLMKVFHKAVEARLDRRCTFVALGGGVIGDMCGLAASAFLRGVNFIQIPTSLMAQMDSSVGGKTAINHPLGKNLIGTFYQPQCVLIDTETLNTLPDRELVSGIGEVVKLALVRDAPFFEWQEKNMTALLAREPSALTYAIKRSCENKAEVVAQDEKENGLRATLNLGHTFGHELYFCCCYIGTYGGDYT
;
A
#
# COMPACT_ATOMS: atom_id res chain seq x y z
N MET A 1 -54.41 -21.50 -15.03
CA MET A 1 -54.80 -20.45 -16.01
C MET A 1 -53.52 -19.92 -16.64
N ALA A 2 -53.44 -20.09 -17.97
CA ALA A 2 -52.52 -19.52 -18.99
C ALA A 2 -51.02 -19.34 -18.66
N ALA A 3 -50.03 -20.02 -19.30
CA ALA A 3 -49.66 -20.06 -20.74
C ALA A 3 -49.25 -18.67 -21.27
N THR A 4 -48.16 -18.41 -22.01
CA THR A 4 -47.23 -19.22 -22.82
C THR A 4 -46.13 -18.31 -23.40
N ALA A 5 -44.95 -18.89 -23.73
CA ALA A 5 -44.10 -18.76 -24.95
C ALA A 5 -43.96 -17.38 -25.69
N SER A 6 -42.88 -16.99 -26.38
CA SER A 6 -41.92 -17.77 -27.17
C SER A 6 -40.92 -16.82 -27.91
N SER A 7 -39.64 -17.23 -28.04
CA SER A 7 -38.84 -17.33 -29.30
C SER A 7 -38.58 -16.10 -30.20
N PHE A 8 -37.53 -15.93 -31.04
CA PHE A 8 -36.24 -16.57 -31.39
C PHE A 8 -35.63 -15.71 -32.55
N LEU A 9 -34.34 -15.90 -32.88
CA LEU A 9 -33.62 -15.62 -34.14
C LEU A 9 -33.29 -14.15 -34.52
N ALA A 10 -32.21 -13.79 -35.24
CA ALA A 10 -30.87 -14.31 -35.55
C ALA A 10 -30.28 -13.44 -36.70
N ALA A 11 -28.94 -13.36 -36.77
CA ALA A 11 -28.11 -13.15 -38.00
C ALA A 11 -28.19 -11.78 -38.73
N ALA A 12 -27.19 -11.23 -39.45
CA ALA A 12 -25.77 -11.51 -39.70
C ALA A 12 -25.18 -10.35 -40.55
N SER A 13 -23.89 -10.46 -40.89
CA SER A 13 -23.03 -9.76 -41.89
C SER A 13 -22.02 -8.76 -41.28
N ALA A 14 -20.69 -8.96 -41.30
CA ALA A 14 -19.71 -9.17 -42.40
C ALA A 14 -19.65 -7.94 -43.32
N SER A 15 -18.54 -7.30 -43.70
CA SER A 15 -17.09 -7.45 -43.57
C SER A 15 -16.49 -6.11 -44.03
N CYS A 16 -15.27 -5.73 -43.63
CA CYS A 16 -14.34 -5.07 -44.55
C CYS A 16 -12.89 -5.12 -44.05
N VAL A 17 -12.02 -5.38 -45.01
CA VAL A 17 -10.60 -5.71 -44.95
C VAL A 17 -9.79 -4.49 -45.40
N ALA A 18 -8.64 -4.23 -44.76
CA ALA A 18 -7.49 -3.53 -45.36
C ALA A 18 -6.24 -3.88 -44.52
N ILE A 19 -5.51 -4.95 -44.87
CA ILE A 19 -4.28 -4.98 -45.68
C ILE A 19 -3.17 -4.08 -45.12
N SER A 20 -2.29 -4.72 -44.35
CA SER A 20 -0.93 -4.35 -44.00
C SER A 20 0.04 -4.67 -45.16
N THR A 21 1.06 -3.84 -45.37
CA THR A 21 2.32 -4.26 -46.03
C THR A 21 3.54 -3.74 -45.25
N PRO A 22 4.68 -4.47 -45.25
CA PRO A 22 5.82 -4.20 -44.38
C PRO A 22 6.97 -3.49 -45.11
N SER A 23 7.85 -2.84 -44.36
CA SER A 23 9.18 -2.41 -44.80
C SER A 23 10.25 -2.90 -43.84
N PRO A 24 11.29 -3.60 -44.35
CA PRO A 24 12.56 -3.62 -43.65
C PRO A 24 13.74 -3.38 -44.59
N SER A 25 14.69 -2.54 -44.18
CA SER A 25 16.08 -2.75 -44.56
C SER A 25 17.01 -2.08 -43.56
N ARG A 26 17.66 -2.92 -42.75
CA ARG A 26 19.00 -2.67 -42.20
C ARG A 26 20.00 -2.95 -43.30
N SER A 27 21.03 -2.13 -43.44
CA SER A 27 22.30 -2.55 -44.06
C SER A 27 23.47 -2.06 -43.23
N SER A 28 24.30 -3.05 -42.93
CA SER A 28 25.51 -3.07 -42.14
C SER A 28 26.75 -2.66 -42.96
N CYS A 29 27.81 -2.28 -42.24
CA CYS A 29 29.19 -2.05 -42.70
C CYS A 29 29.73 -3.20 -43.59
N PRO A 30 30.89 -3.04 -44.27
CA PRO A 30 32.17 -3.42 -43.62
C PRO A 30 33.44 -2.70 -44.14
N HIS A 31 34.59 -3.11 -43.57
CA HIS A 31 35.98 -3.03 -44.08
C HIS A 31 36.76 -1.73 -43.80
N LEU A 32 38.03 -1.71 -43.35
CA LEU A 32 39.17 -2.60 -43.59
C LEU A 32 40.27 -2.46 -42.51
N LEU A 33 41.00 -3.56 -42.31
CA LEU A 33 42.27 -3.66 -41.59
C LEU A 33 43.42 -2.90 -42.30
N ARG A 34 44.32 -2.29 -41.53
CA ARG A 34 45.77 -2.37 -41.82
C ARG A 34 46.62 -2.08 -40.59
N ALA A 35 47.45 -3.07 -40.25
CA ALA A 35 48.51 -2.97 -39.26
C ALA A 35 49.72 -2.20 -39.82
N ASN A 36 50.41 -1.46 -38.95
CA ASN A 36 51.87 -1.32 -38.94
C ASN A 36 52.31 -0.69 -37.59
N SER A 37 53.06 -1.47 -36.82
CA SER A 37 54.05 -1.02 -35.80
C SER A 37 55.42 -0.88 -36.51
N PRO A 38 56.50 -0.27 -35.96
CA PRO A 38 56.89 -0.18 -34.53
C PRO A 38 57.46 1.24 -34.17
N ALA A 39 58.09 1.60 -33.05
CA ALA A 39 58.69 0.91 -31.92
C ALA A 39 58.86 1.90 -30.74
N THR A 40 58.93 1.31 -29.53
CA THR A 40 59.79 1.68 -28.38
C THR A 40 59.60 3.01 -27.61
N SER A 41 59.05 2.88 -26.39
CA SER A 41 59.66 3.35 -25.13
C SER A 41 58.71 3.07 -23.95
N LEU A 42 58.73 1.85 -23.39
CA LEU A 42 57.98 1.54 -22.16
C LEU A 42 58.84 1.85 -20.93
N ARG A 43 58.62 3.05 -20.36
CA ARG A 43 58.91 3.33 -18.95
C ARG A 43 57.99 2.47 -18.09
N SER A 44 58.56 1.78 -17.11
CA SER A 44 57.84 1.06 -16.05
C SER A 44 56.90 2.03 -15.31
N ARG A 45 55.59 1.93 -15.59
CA ARG A 45 54.57 2.53 -14.74
C ARG A 45 54.21 1.50 -13.67
N LEU A 46 54.62 1.78 -12.44
CA LEU A 46 54.00 1.24 -11.23
C LEU A 46 52.50 1.54 -11.31
N VAL A 47 51.68 0.52 -11.60
CA VAL A 47 50.24 0.59 -11.44
C VAL A 47 49.99 0.39 -9.95
N SER A 48 49.81 1.50 -9.23
CA SER A 48 49.19 1.47 -7.91
C SER A 48 47.79 0.87 -8.09
N ALA A 49 47.58 -0.34 -7.58
CA ALA A 49 46.25 -0.91 -7.45
C ALA A 49 45.45 0.01 -6.53
N ALA A 50 44.59 0.85 -7.11
CA ALA A 50 43.59 1.58 -6.35
C ALA A 50 42.63 0.53 -5.77
N ALA A 51 42.66 0.38 -4.45
CA ALA A 51 41.65 -0.35 -3.73
C ALA A 51 40.27 0.16 -4.16
N PRO A 52 39.27 -0.72 -4.35
CA PRO A 52 37.93 -0.28 -4.70
C PRO A 52 37.46 0.69 -3.62
N ALA A 53 37.12 1.91 -4.05
CA ALA A 53 36.57 2.92 -3.18
C ALA A 53 35.30 2.34 -2.54
N MET A 54 35.38 2.06 -1.25
CA MET A 54 34.27 1.69 -0.40
C MET A 54 33.24 2.82 -0.54
N GLN A 55 32.11 2.52 -1.18
CA GLN A 55 31.00 3.46 -1.21
C GLN A 55 30.61 3.75 0.25
N PRO A 56 30.36 5.02 0.61
CA PRO A 56 29.88 5.32 1.95
C PRO A 56 28.57 4.54 2.19
N PRO A 57 28.26 4.16 3.44
CA PRO A 57 26.96 3.54 3.73
C PRO A 57 25.89 4.49 3.21
N VAL A 58 24.98 3.98 2.38
CA VAL A 58 23.78 4.72 1.98
C VAL A 58 23.06 5.05 3.29
N GLU A 59 23.02 6.33 3.66
CA GLU A 59 22.26 6.76 4.83
C GLU A 59 20.81 6.31 4.63
N SER A 60 20.30 5.53 5.58
CA SER A 60 18.95 4.97 5.55
C SER A 60 17.93 6.10 5.36
N ARG A 61 17.09 6.01 4.32
CA ARG A 61 16.00 6.97 4.05
C ARG A 61 14.87 6.94 5.08
N VAL A 62 14.89 5.97 6.01
CA VAL A 62 13.98 5.93 7.14
C VAL A 62 14.19 7.18 8.00
N SER A 63 13.22 8.08 7.94
CA SER A 63 13.24 9.30 8.73
C SER A 63 12.93 8.99 10.20
N THR A 64 12.06 8.01 10.45
CA THR A 64 11.72 7.58 11.80
C THR A 64 11.07 6.19 11.84
N VAL A 65 11.13 5.56 13.01
CA VAL A 65 10.47 4.28 13.31
C VAL A 65 9.60 4.47 14.54
N VAL A 66 8.36 3.98 14.49
CA VAL A 66 7.47 3.89 15.64
C VAL A 66 7.19 2.41 15.90
N ASP A 67 7.48 1.94 17.10
CA ASP A 67 7.21 0.55 17.50
C ASP A 67 5.83 0.45 18.15
N VAL A 68 5.04 -0.54 17.72
CA VAL A 68 3.78 -0.89 18.38
C VAL A 68 4.05 -2.05 19.32
N ASP A 69 4.05 -1.78 20.62
CA ASP A 69 4.37 -2.79 21.65
C ASP A 69 3.15 -3.68 21.97
N LEU A 70 3.23 -4.95 21.56
CA LEU A 70 2.24 -6.00 21.80
C LEU A 70 2.91 -7.32 22.25
N GLY A 71 4.09 -7.23 22.87
CA GLY A 71 4.91 -8.37 23.27
C GLY A 71 5.44 -9.16 22.07
N ASP A 72 5.15 -10.45 22.00
CA ASP A 72 5.60 -11.32 20.89
C ASP A 72 5.01 -10.92 19.52
N ARG A 73 4.02 -10.01 19.49
CA ARG A 73 3.36 -9.51 18.28
C ARG A 73 3.73 -8.06 17.97
N SER A 74 4.76 -7.52 18.62
CA SER A 74 5.25 -6.17 18.34
C SER A 74 5.74 -6.06 16.91
N TYR A 75 5.51 -4.89 16.30
CA TYR A 75 5.91 -4.64 14.92
C TYR A 75 6.32 -3.18 14.70
N PRO A 76 7.24 -2.91 13.77
CA PRO A 76 7.68 -1.55 13.45
C PRO A 76 6.78 -0.88 12.40
N ILE A 77 6.65 0.44 12.52
CA ILE A 77 6.12 1.35 11.51
C ILE A 77 7.29 2.17 10.99
N TYR A 78 7.70 1.92 9.75
CA TYR A 78 8.74 2.71 9.07
C TYR A 78 8.11 3.90 8.37
N ILE A 79 8.67 5.10 8.58
CA ILE A 79 8.13 6.34 8.00
C ILE A 79 9.26 7.13 7.37
N GLY A 80 9.10 7.50 6.10
CA GLY A 80 10.04 8.36 5.39
C GLY A 80 9.72 8.49 3.91
N PRO A 81 10.45 9.35 3.18
CA PRO A 81 10.31 9.48 1.73
C PRO A 81 11.09 8.38 1.00
N GLY A 82 10.50 7.83 -0.07
CA GLY A 82 11.18 6.91 -0.98
C GLY A 82 11.53 5.56 -0.36
N LEU A 83 10.79 5.12 0.66
CA LEU A 83 11.04 3.83 1.33
C LEU A 83 10.74 2.63 0.42
N LEU A 84 9.93 2.79 -0.63
CA LEU A 84 9.73 1.75 -1.63
C LEU A 84 10.99 1.48 -2.47
N ASP A 85 11.99 2.37 -2.42
CA ASP A 85 13.30 2.18 -3.05
C ASP A 85 14.31 1.46 -2.14
N GLU A 86 13.88 1.00 -0.95
CA GLU A 86 14.72 0.32 0.04
C GLU A 86 14.25 -1.15 0.25
N PRO A 87 14.61 -2.07 -0.67
CA PRO A 87 14.18 -3.48 -0.64
C PRO A 87 14.36 -4.16 0.71
N ASP A 88 15.47 -3.90 1.39
CA ASP A 88 15.83 -4.49 2.67
C ASP A 88 14.81 -4.21 3.79
N LEU A 89 14.07 -3.09 3.70
CA LEU A 89 13.03 -2.75 4.68
C LEU A 89 11.81 -3.66 4.56
N LEU A 90 11.39 -4.01 3.34
CA LEU A 90 10.28 -4.94 3.13
C LEU A 90 10.75 -6.38 3.33
N GLN A 91 11.86 -6.76 2.71
CA GLN A 91 12.29 -8.15 2.62
C GLN A 91 12.62 -8.77 3.99
N ARG A 92 13.09 -7.99 4.96
CA ARG A 92 13.34 -8.49 6.33
C ARG A 92 12.08 -8.98 7.06
N HIS A 93 10.90 -8.50 6.64
CA HIS A 93 9.60 -8.88 7.21
C HIS A 93 8.87 -9.93 6.36
N VAL A 94 9.45 -10.30 5.21
CA VAL A 94 8.92 -11.36 4.36
C VAL A 94 9.32 -12.71 4.96
N ILE A 95 8.32 -13.41 5.49
CA ILE A 95 8.47 -14.80 5.90
C ILE A 95 8.10 -15.67 4.70
N GLY A 96 8.97 -16.62 4.35
CA GLY A 96 8.77 -17.56 3.25
C GLY A 96 9.23 -17.03 1.89
N LYS A 97 8.68 -17.61 0.81
CA LYS A 97 9.13 -17.40 -0.58
C LYS A 97 8.02 -16.94 -1.54
N ARG A 98 6.76 -16.97 -1.08
CA ARG A 98 5.57 -16.76 -1.90
C ARG A 98 4.80 -15.58 -1.34
N LEU A 99 4.57 -14.55 -2.16
CA LEU A 99 3.85 -13.36 -1.74
C LEU A 99 2.61 -13.15 -2.60
N LEU A 100 1.60 -12.53 -1.99
CA LEU A 100 0.42 -12.05 -2.70
C LEU A 100 0.22 -10.56 -2.41
N VAL A 101 0.45 -9.72 -3.42
CA VAL A 101 0.13 -8.29 -3.33
C VAL A 101 -1.35 -8.10 -3.63
N VAL A 102 -2.08 -7.55 -2.67
CA VAL A 102 -3.49 -7.17 -2.79
C VAL A 102 -3.55 -5.66 -2.96
N THR A 103 -4.13 -5.19 -4.06
CA THR A 103 -4.27 -3.76 -4.36
C THR A 103 -5.57 -3.49 -5.11
N ASN A 104 -5.83 -2.24 -5.50
CA ASN A 104 -7.00 -1.88 -6.30
C ASN A 104 -6.63 -1.39 -7.71
N THR A 105 -7.63 -1.17 -8.55
CA THR A 105 -7.49 -0.69 -9.93
C THR A 105 -6.82 0.68 -10.06
N THR A 106 -6.83 1.50 -9.00
CA THR A 106 -6.29 2.87 -9.01
C THR A 106 -4.82 2.90 -8.59
N VAL A 107 -4.47 2.14 -7.56
CA VAL A 107 -3.14 2.08 -6.95
C VAL A 107 -2.20 1.15 -7.73
N ALA A 108 -2.74 0.08 -8.33
CA ALA A 108 -1.95 -0.88 -9.11
C ALA A 108 -1.04 -0.23 -10.18
N PRO A 109 -1.55 0.60 -11.11
CA PRO A 109 -0.71 1.20 -12.15
C PRO A 109 0.31 2.20 -11.61
N LEU A 110 0.17 2.67 -10.38
CA LEU A 110 1.08 3.64 -9.76
C LEU A 110 2.25 2.97 -9.04
N TYR A 111 1.97 1.90 -8.28
CA TYR A 111 2.92 1.39 -7.29
C TYR A 111 3.14 -0.12 -7.31
N LEU A 112 2.32 -0.91 -8.01
CA LEU A 112 2.43 -2.37 -7.97
C LEU A 112 3.77 -2.86 -8.52
N GLU A 113 4.23 -2.28 -9.63
CA GLU A 113 5.53 -2.63 -10.23
C GLU A 113 6.68 -2.27 -9.28
N LYS A 114 6.66 -1.07 -8.70
CA LYS A 114 7.67 -0.61 -7.73
C LYS A 114 7.74 -1.52 -6.50
N VAL A 115 6.59 -1.89 -5.93
CA VAL A 115 6.52 -2.82 -4.78
C VAL A 115 6.99 -4.22 -5.17
N THR A 116 6.60 -4.71 -6.35
CA THR A 116 7.05 -6.02 -6.84
C THR A 116 8.55 -6.05 -7.02
N TRP A 117 9.13 -4.98 -7.58
CA TRP A 117 10.58 -4.80 -7.66
C TRP A 117 11.20 -4.82 -6.26
N ALA A 118 10.72 -4.02 -5.31
CA ALA A 118 11.29 -3.97 -3.95
C ALA A 118 11.26 -5.33 -3.22
N LEU A 119 10.21 -6.13 -3.46
CA LEU A 119 10.06 -7.46 -2.87
C LEU A 119 10.96 -8.53 -3.53
N THR A 120 11.40 -8.32 -4.77
CA THR A 120 12.15 -9.32 -5.55
C THR A 120 13.59 -8.91 -5.89
N HIS A 121 13.94 -7.63 -5.68
CA HIS A 121 15.26 -7.09 -5.98
C HIS A 121 16.34 -7.85 -5.20
N ASP A 122 17.35 -8.35 -5.91
CA ASP A 122 18.44 -9.18 -5.40
C ASP A 122 17.99 -10.41 -4.58
N ASN A 123 16.74 -10.84 -4.74
CA ASN A 123 16.15 -11.96 -4.02
C ASN A 123 15.46 -12.96 -4.97
N PRO A 124 16.24 -13.81 -5.67
CA PRO A 124 15.71 -14.74 -6.67
C PRO A 124 14.83 -15.86 -6.07
N ASN A 125 14.80 -15.98 -4.74
CA ASN A 125 14.00 -16.99 -4.04
C ASN A 125 12.55 -16.56 -3.79
N VAL A 126 12.23 -15.28 -4.00
CA VAL A 126 10.91 -14.70 -3.77
C VAL A 126 10.14 -14.65 -5.08
N SER A 127 8.91 -15.15 -5.07
CA SER A 127 7.96 -14.99 -6.17
C SER A 127 6.72 -14.24 -5.69
N VAL A 128 6.30 -13.24 -6.47
CA VAL A 128 5.17 -12.36 -6.15
C VAL A 128 4.03 -12.63 -7.14
N GLU A 129 2.86 -12.91 -6.59
CA GLU A 129 1.59 -12.88 -7.29
C GLU A 129 0.83 -11.60 -6.90
N SER A 130 -0.14 -11.19 -7.71
CA SER A 130 -0.98 -10.04 -7.37
C SER A 130 -2.47 -10.30 -7.63
N VAL A 131 -3.31 -9.60 -6.88
CA VAL A 131 -4.75 -9.51 -7.08
C VAL A 131 -5.17 -8.04 -7.08
N ILE A 132 -5.84 -7.63 -8.15
CA ILE A 132 -6.31 -6.26 -8.35
C ILE A 132 -7.82 -6.25 -8.11
N LEU A 133 -8.24 -5.59 -7.04
CA LEU A 133 -9.63 -5.42 -6.64
C LEU A 133 -10.22 -4.14 -7.26
N PRO A 134 -11.55 -4.05 -7.44
CA PRO A 134 -12.18 -2.79 -7.82
C PRO A 134 -12.03 -1.75 -6.71
N ASP A 135 -11.85 -0.48 -7.07
CA ASP A 135 -11.62 0.61 -6.13
C ASP A 135 -12.90 1.19 -5.51
N GLY A 136 -12.87 1.46 -4.21
CA GLY A 136 -13.93 2.14 -3.45
C GLY A 136 -14.55 1.33 -2.31
N GLU A 137 -15.04 2.04 -1.28
CA GLU A 137 -15.64 1.48 -0.05
C GLU A 137 -16.81 0.51 -0.31
N LYS A 138 -17.58 0.72 -1.39
CA LYS A 138 -18.69 -0.16 -1.79
C LYS A 138 -18.25 -1.59 -2.11
N TYR A 139 -16.97 -1.79 -2.43
CA TYR A 139 -16.40 -3.10 -2.72
C TYR A 139 -15.79 -3.77 -1.49
N LYS A 140 -15.79 -3.11 -0.33
CA LYS A 140 -15.33 -3.64 0.95
C LYS A 140 -16.34 -4.64 1.53
N VAL A 141 -16.58 -5.73 0.80
CA VAL A 141 -17.61 -6.74 1.08
C VAL A 141 -17.04 -8.15 0.85
N MET A 142 -17.74 -9.17 1.36
CA MET A 142 -17.29 -10.57 1.30
C MET A 142 -17.06 -11.05 -0.13
N ASP A 143 -17.93 -10.70 -1.07
CA ASP A 143 -17.83 -11.15 -2.47
C ASP A 143 -16.52 -10.68 -3.13
N THR A 144 -16.07 -9.46 -2.84
CA THR A 144 -14.79 -8.95 -3.34
C THR A 144 -13.63 -9.61 -2.59
N LEU A 145 -13.76 -9.83 -1.29
CA LEU A 145 -12.75 -10.52 -0.46
C LEU A 145 -12.47 -11.93 -0.97
N MET A 146 -13.50 -12.65 -1.44
CA MET A 146 -13.37 -13.99 -2.03
C MET A 146 -12.41 -14.05 -3.21
N LYS A 147 -12.24 -12.95 -3.97
CA LYS A 147 -11.25 -12.89 -5.06
C LYS A 147 -9.82 -13.06 -4.56
N VAL A 148 -9.52 -12.56 -3.36
CA VAL A 148 -8.20 -12.73 -2.72
C VAL A 148 -7.99 -14.21 -2.38
N PHE A 149 -8.99 -14.87 -1.78
CA PHE A 149 -8.90 -16.31 -1.46
C PHE A 149 -8.80 -17.17 -2.72
N HIS A 150 -9.57 -16.88 -3.77
CA HIS A 150 -9.48 -17.61 -5.04
C HIS A 150 -8.07 -17.51 -5.62
N LYS A 151 -7.51 -16.30 -5.74
CA LYS A 151 -6.15 -16.11 -6.25
C LYS A 151 -5.11 -16.84 -5.38
N ALA A 152 -5.24 -16.79 -4.06
CA ALA A 152 -4.32 -17.47 -3.14
C ALA A 152 -4.36 -19.01 -3.30
N VAL A 153 -5.54 -19.59 -3.47
CA VAL A 153 -5.71 -21.04 -3.69
C VAL A 153 -5.22 -21.45 -5.08
N GLU A 154 -5.56 -20.70 -6.12
CA GLU A 154 -5.09 -20.95 -7.50
C GLU A 154 -3.57 -20.91 -7.59
N ALA A 155 -2.94 -19.94 -6.93
CA ALA A 155 -1.48 -19.83 -6.83
C ALA A 155 -0.84 -20.84 -5.85
N ARG A 156 -1.64 -21.71 -5.23
CA ARG A 156 -1.21 -22.74 -4.27
C ARG A 156 -0.36 -22.18 -3.14
N LEU A 157 -0.76 -21.04 -2.59
CA LEU A 157 -0.07 -20.43 -1.46
C LEU A 157 -0.22 -21.32 -0.20
N ASP A 158 0.83 -21.39 0.59
CA ASP A 158 0.88 -22.15 1.83
C ASP A 158 0.96 -21.24 3.06
N ARG A 159 1.06 -21.82 4.26
CA ARG A 159 1.08 -21.07 5.54
C ARG A 159 2.28 -20.14 5.72
N ARG A 160 3.33 -20.32 4.93
CA ARG A 160 4.52 -19.47 4.92
C ARG A 160 4.40 -18.35 3.89
N CYS A 161 3.27 -18.18 3.20
CA CYS A 161 3.11 -17.02 2.33
C CYS A 161 2.99 -15.72 3.14
N THR A 162 3.30 -14.61 2.50
CA THR A 162 3.08 -13.26 3.07
C THR A 162 2.16 -12.46 2.14
N PHE A 163 1.06 -11.96 2.69
CA PHE A 163 0.18 -11.04 1.96
C PHE A 163 0.70 -9.60 2.10
N VAL A 164 0.56 -8.80 1.06
CA VAL A 164 1.01 -7.39 1.07
C VAL A 164 -0.17 -6.51 0.70
N ALA A 165 -0.64 -5.71 1.65
CA ALA A 165 -1.70 -4.74 1.42
C ALA A 165 -1.10 -3.46 0.83
N LEU A 166 -1.36 -3.20 -0.45
CA LEU A 166 -0.90 -2.01 -1.15
C LEU A 166 -2.08 -1.10 -1.52
N GLY A 167 -2.32 -0.05 -0.75
CA GLY A 167 -3.42 0.88 -0.99
C GLY A 167 -3.86 1.68 0.22
N GLY A 168 -5.05 2.28 0.16
CA GLY A 168 -5.68 2.93 1.32
C GLY A 168 -6.30 1.95 2.32
N GLY A 169 -7.06 2.48 3.28
CA GLY A 169 -7.63 1.70 4.39
C GLY A 169 -8.56 0.56 3.96
N VAL A 170 -9.28 0.72 2.84
CA VAL A 170 -10.11 -0.36 2.26
C VAL A 170 -9.29 -1.61 1.94
N ILE A 171 -8.16 -1.43 1.25
CA ILE A 171 -7.27 -2.53 0.89
C ILE A 171 -6.57 -3.08 2.14
N GLY A 172 -6.15 -2.21 3.06
CA GLY A 172 -5.58 -2.62 4.35
C GLY A 172 -6.49 -3.57 5.12
N ASP A 173 -7.74 -3.17 5.32
CA ASP A 173 -8.73 -3.95 6.05
C ASP A 173 -9.06 -5.28 5.36
N MET A 174 -9.29 -5.25 4.05
CA MET A 174 -9.63 -6.46 3.29
C MET A 174 -8.44 -7.43 3.23
N CYS A 175 -7.24 -6.94 2.96
CA CYS A 175 -6.04 -7.78 2.90
C CYS A 175 -5.72 -8.38 4.27
N GLY A 176 -5.82 -7.58 5.35
CA GLY A 176 -5.61 -8.06 6.71
C GLY A 176 -6.63 -9.13 7.13
N LEU A 177 -7.91 -8.95 6.78
CA LEU A 177 -8.95 -9.97 7.05
C LEU A 177 -8.73 -11.23 6.20
N ALA A 178 -8.31 -11.08 4.94
CA ALA A 178 -7.95 -12.23 4.12
C ALA A 178 -6.76 -13.00 4.71
N ALA A 179 -5.72 -12.29 5.18
CA ALA A 179 -4.55 -12.89 5.78
C ALA A 179 -4.88 -13.61 7.09
N SER A 180 -5.77 -13.06 7.93
CA SER A 180 -6.16 -13.69 9.19
C SER A 180 -6.98 -14.98 8.98
N ALA A 181 -7.78 -15.03 7.92
CA ALA A 181 -8.66 -16.17 7.62
C ALA A 181 -7.98 -17.24 6.75
N PHE A 182 -7.14 -16.84 5.79
CA PHE A 182 -6.53 -17.78 4.84
C PHE A 182 -5.65 -18.78 5.59
N LEU A 183 -5.93 -20.07 5.42
CA LEU A 183 -5.29 -21.16 6.17
C LEU A 183 -5.30 -20.96 7.70
N ARG A 184 -6.25 -20.17 8.23
CA ARG A 184 -6.35 -19.78 9.66
C ARG A 184 -5.21 -18.86 10.14
N GLY A 185 -4.62 -18.08 9.24
CA GLY A 185 -3.60 -17.09 9.55
C GLY A 185 -2.34 -17.29 8.72
N VAL A 186 -1.99 -16.26 7.96
CA VAL A 186 -0.71 -16.10 7.26
C VAL A 186 -0.17 -14.70 7.50
N ASN A 187 1.13 -14.52 7.34
CA ASN A 187 1.76 -13.22 7.59
C ASN A 187 1.23 -12.16 6.62
N PHE A 188 1.22 -10.90 7.06
CA PHE A 188 0.95 -9.80 6.15
C PHE A 188 1.72 -8.52 6.49
N ILE A 189 1.93 -7.69 5.47
CA ILE A 189 2.60 -6.39 5.55
C ILE A 189 1.64 -5.32 5.04
N GLN A 190 1.67 -4.13 5.65
CA GLN A 190 0.92 -2.97 5.15
C GLN A 190 1.83 -1.95 4.46
N ILE A 191 1.40 -1.51 3.28
CA ILE A 191 1.98 -0.39 2.53
C ILE A 191 0.86 0.62 2.27
N PRO A 192 0.50 1.45 3.27
CA PRO A 192 -0.60 2.40 3.17
C PRO A 192 -0.26 3.58 2.25
N THR A 193 -1.12 3.86 1.27
CA THR A 193 -0.90 4.90 0.25
C THR A 193 -1.83 6.11 0.35
N SER A 194 -2.66 6.18 1.40
CA SER A 194 -3.46 7.37 1.72
C SER A 194 -3.09 7.90 3.09
N LEU A 195 -3.28 9.21 3.31
CA LEU A 195 -2.94 9.84 4.58
C LEU A 195 -3.72 9.21 5.75
N MET A 196 -5.02 9.01 5.55
CA MET A 196 -5.90 8.24 6.44
C MET A 196 -5.32 6.87 6.81
N ALA A 197 -4.82 6.12 5.82
CA ALA A 197 -4.27 4.79 6.07
C ALA A 197 -2.93 4.83 6.80
N GLN A 198 -2.08 5.79 6.45
CA GLN A 198 -0.76 5.98 7.05
C GLN A 198 -0.85 6.34 8.55
N MET A 199 -1.88 7.09 8.95
CA MET A 199 -1.98 7.59 10.32
C MET A 199 -2.94 6.79 11.21
N ASP A 200 -3.94 6.15 10.60
CA ASP A 200 -5.00 5.46 11.33
C ASP A 200 -5.08 3.98 10.95
N SER A 201 -5.73 3.61 9.85
CA SER A 201 -6.14 2.20 9.60
C SER A 201 -5.00 1.19 9.51
N SER A 202 -3.76 1.59 9.20
CA SER A 202 -2.61 0.68 9.22
C SER A 202 -2.12 0.31 10.63
N VAL A 203 -2.58 1.00 11.68
CA VAL A 203 -2.12 0.81 13.06
C VAL A 203 -3.19 0.15 13.93
N GLY A 204 -2.79 -0.93 14.61
CA GLY A 204 -3.56 -1.60 15.65
C GLY A 204 -4.45 -2.76 15.20
N GLY A 205 -4.24 -3.28 13.99
CA GLY A 205 -4.70 -4.60 13.58
C GLY A 205 -6.20 -4.81 13.47
N LYS A 206 -7.03 -3.76 13.49
CA LYS A 206 -8.45 -3.90 13.13
C LYS A 206 -8.50 -4.17 11.62
N THR A 207 -9.18 -5.24 11.24
CA THR A 207 -9.36 -5.65 9.84
C THR A 207 -10.81 -6.03 9.66
N ALA A 208 -11.46 -5.56 8.59
CA ALA A 208 -12.90 -5.79 8.46
C ALA A 208 -13.42 -5.65 7.02
N ILE A 209 -14.63 -6.16 6.83
CA ILE A 209 -15.48 -5.85 5.69
C ILE A 209 -16.85 -5.36 6.19
N ASN A 210 -17.56 -4.70 5.29
CA ASN A 210 -18.91 -4.21 5.53
C ASN A 210 -19.93 -5.33 5.31
N HIS A 211 -20.99 -5.27 6.11
CA HIS A 211 -22.24 -5.97 5.86
C HIS A 211 -23.26 -4.96 5.31
N PRO A 212 -24.26 -5.35 4.50
CA PRO A 212 -25.31 -4.42 4.05
C PRO A 212 -26.02 -3.64 5.16
N LEU A 213 -26.01 -4.18 6.38
CA LEU A 213 -26.62 -3.58 7.57
C LEU A 213 -25.64 -2.74 8.43
N GLY A 214 -24.35 -2.66 8.06
CA GLY A 214 -23.42 -1.84 8.83
C GLY A 214 -21.96 -1.96 8.40
N LYS A 215 -21.21 -0.90 8.69
CA LYS A 215 -19.78 -0.81 8.38
C LYS A 215 -18.95 -1.63 9.36
N ASN A 216 -17.89 -2.26 8.85
CA ASN A 216 -16.86 -2.98 9.62
C ASN A 216 -17.38 -4.04 10.61
N LEU A 217 -18.57 -4.60 10.39
CA LEU A 217 -19.20 -5.54 11.32
C LEU A 217 -18.60 -6.94 11.30
N ILE A 218 -17.89 -7.31 10.23
CA ILE A 218 -17.30 -8.64 10.05
C ILE A 218 -15.80 -8.46 9.93
N GLY A 219 -15.04 -8.92 10.92
CA GLY A 219 -13.61 -8.62 10.99
C GLY A 219 -12.84 -9.43 12.02
N THR A 220 -11.55 -9.15 12.10
CA THR A 220 -10.61 -9.74 13.07
C THR A 220 -9.63 -8.71 13.60
N PHE A 221 -9.12 -8.93 14.81
CA PHE A 221 -7.90 -8.28 15.29
C PHE A 221 -6.69 -9.10 14.84
N TYR A 222 -5.93 -8.59 13.84
CA TYR A 222 -4.81 -9.28 13.23
C TYR A 222 -3.68 -8.30 12.90
N GLN A 223 -2.50 -8.49 13.51
CA GLN A 223 -1.39 -7.55 13.43
C GLN A 223 -0.47 -7.83 12.23
N PRO A 224 0.02 -6.80 11.54
CA PRO A 224 0.99 -6.96 10.46
C PRO A 224 2.39 -7.32 11.00
N GLN A 225 3.27 -7.80 10.11
CA GLN A 225 4.70 -7.95 10.41
C GLN A 225 5.41 -6.59 10.44
N CYS A 226 4.98 -5.66 9.60
CA CYS A 226 5.39 -4.26 9.63
C CYS A 226 4.38 -3.38 8.87
N VAL A 227 4.51 -2.07 9.09
CA VAL A 227 3.88 -1.05 8.26
C VAL A 227 4.99 -0.23 7.61
N LEU A 228 4.95 -0.06 6.28
CA LEU A 228 5.91 0.73 5.54
C LEU A 228 5.23 1.94 4.91
N ILE A 229 5.47 3.11 5.49
CA ILE A 229 4.91 4.40 5.09
C ILE A 229 5.95 5.14 4.26
N ASP A 230 5.82 5.00 2.93
CA ASP A 230 6.52 5.87 1.99
C ASP A 230 5.70 7.15 1.79
N THR A 231 6.18 8.28 2.30
CA THR A 231 5.45 9.55 2.22
C THR A 231 5.31 10.07 0.79
N GLU A 232 6.14 9.61 -0.15
CA GLU A 232 6.04 10.02 -1.55
C GLU A 232 4.79 9.45 -2.25
N THR A 233 4.16 8.40 -1.70
CA THR A 233 2.90 7.90 -2.25
C THR A 233 1.76 8.91 -2.12
N LEU A 234 1.91 9.87 -1.20
CA LEU A 234 0.95 10.96 -1.06
C LEU A 234 1.01 11.94 -2.23
N ASN A 235 2.07 11.97 -3.04
CA ASN A 235 2.17 12.93 -4.15
C ASN A 235 1.13 12.69 -5.25
N THR A 236 0.60 11.47 -5.38
CA THR A 236 -0.48 11.15 -6.33
C THR A 236 -1.86 11.06 -5.67
N LEU A 237 -1.94 11.23 -4.34
CA LEU A 237 -3.21 11.15 -3.62
C LEU A 237 -4.06 12.39 -3.95
N PRO A 238 -5.32 12.27 -4.38
CA PRO A 238 -6.17 13.42 -4.67
C PRO A 238 -6.28 14.38 -3.47
N ASP A 239 -6.38 15.69 -3.73
CA ASP A 239 -6.44 16.71 -2.66
C ASP A 239 -7.59 16.46 -1.67
N ARG A 240 -8.74 16.00 -2.16
CA ARG A 240 -9.89 15.66 -1.30
C ARG A 240 -9.54 14.55 -0.30
N GLU A 241 -8.83 13.52 -0.74
CA GLU A 241 -8.40 12.40 0.12
C GLU A 241 -7.31 12.82 1.11
N LEU A 242 -6.43 13.76 0.71
CA LEU A 242 -5.48 14.38 1.63
C LEU A 242 -6.20 15.15 2.73
N VAL A 243 -7.15 16.02 2.38
CA VAL A 243 -7.92 16.83 3.33
C VAL A 243 -8.73 15.96 4.28
N SER A 244 -9.38 14.91 3.77
CA SER A 244 -10.08 13.92 4.62
C SER A 244 -9.11 13.29 5.63
N GLY A 245 -7.93 12.86 5.18
CA GLY A 245 -6.92 12.35 6.10
C GLY A 245 -6.46 13.36 7.14
N ILE A 246 -6.32 14.65 6.80
CA ILE A 246 -5.96 15.72 7.74
C ILE A 246 -7.05 15.90 8.80
N GLY A 247 -8.33 15.78 8.44
CA GLY A 247 -9.45 15.85 9.39
C GLY A 247 -9.29 14.85 10.54
N GLU A 248 -8.84 13.64 10.22
CA GLU A 248 -8.55 12.60 11.21
C GLU A 248 -7.34 12.90 12.10
N VAL A 249 -6.31 13.55 11.56
CA VAL A 249 -5.15 14.01 12.33
C VAL A 249 -5.56 15.04 13.37
N VAL A 250 -6.47 15.95 13.00
CA VAL A 250 -7.04 16.95 13.89
C VAL A 250 -7.86 16.28 14.99
N LYS A 251 -8.71 15.33 14.62
CA LYS A 251 -9.53 14.55 15.55
C LYS A 251 -8.67 13.86 16.62
N LEU A 252 -7.61 13.18 16.19
CA LEU A 252 -6.71 12.47 17.10
C LEU A 252 -6.06 13.41 18.11
N ALA A 253 -5.61 14.58 17.66
CA ALA A 253 -4.98 15.57 18.55
C ALA A 253 -5.97 16.18 19.54
N LEU A 254 -7.20 16.49 19.10
CA LEU A 254 -8.26 16.99 19.98
C LEU A 254 -8.62 16.01 21.10
N VAL A 255 -8.56 14.70 20.81
CA VAL A 255 -8.89 13.67 21.81
C VAL A 255 -7.83 13.58 22.92
N ARG A 256 -6.54 13.70 22.59
CA ARG A 256 -5.48 13.29 23.53
C ARG A 256 -4.14 14.04 23.45
N ASP A 257 -3.95 14.98 22.52
CA ASP A 257 -2.64 15.58 22.29
C ASP A 257 -2.75 17.09 21.96
N ALA A 258 -2.95 17.89 23.00
CA ALA A 258 -3.05 19.35 22.87
C ALA A 258 -1.79 20.01 22.25
N PRO A 259 -0.54 19.64 22.61
CA PRO A 259 0.65 20.15 21.93
C PRO A 259 0.67 19.81 20.43
N PHE A 260 0.20 18.62 20.05
CA PHE A 260 0.08 18.27 18.63
C PHE A 260 -0.99 19.09 17.92
N PHE A 261 -2.12 19.38 18.58
CA PHE A 261 -3.15 20.26 18.04
C PHE A 261 -2.61 21.68 17.79
N GLU A 262 -1.91 22.28 18.75
CA GLU A 262 -1.26 23.59 18.59
C GLU A 262 -0.22 23.60 17.46
N TRP A 263 0.49 22.48 17.28
CA TRP A 263 1.42 22.33 16.16
C TRP A 263 0.68 22.31 14.82
N GLN A 264 -0.47 21.64 14.73
CA GLN A 264 -1.28 21.58 13.50
C GLN A 264 -1.81 22.97 13.12
N GLU A 265 -2.28 23.77 14.07
CA GLU A 265 -2.72 25.15 13.82
C GLU A 265 -1.64 25.99 13.14
N LYS A 266 -0.38 25.82 13.55
CA LYS A 266 0.78 26.54 13.00
C LYS A 266 1.25 26.00 11.63
N ASN A 267 0.99 24.72 11.34
CA ASN A 267 1.54 24.01 10.18
C ASN A 267 0.49 23.57 9.16
N MET A 268 -0.78 23.96 9.31
CA MET A 268 -1.87 23.53 8.43
C MET A 268 -1.61 23.87 6.95
N THR A 269 -1.10 25.07 6.66
CA THR A 269 -0.72 25.46 5.30
C THR A 269 0.34 24.53 4.70
N ALA A 270 1.32 24.12 5.49
CA ALA A 270 2.37 23.20 5.07
C ALA A 270 1.83 21.78 4.83
N LEU A 271 0.91 21.30 5.68
CA LEU A 271 0.23 20.01 5.50
C LEU A 271 -0.59 19.97 4.20
N LEU A 272 -1.39 21.00 3.96
CA LEU A 272 -2.19 21.13 2.73
C LEU A 272 -1.31 21.26 1.48
N ALA A 273 -0.14 21.88 1.61
CA ALA A 273 0.87 21.97 0.54
C ALA A 273 1.72 20.70 0.37
N ARG A 274 1.47 19.64 1.15
CA ARG A 274 2.22 18.37 1.14
C ARG A 274 3.71 18.54 1.45
N GLU A 275 4.06 19.50 2.30
CA GLU A 275 5.45 19.71 2.71
C GLU A 275 6.01 18.44 3.40
N PRO A 276 7.11 17.86 2.89
CA PRO A 276 7.58 16.54 3.35
C PRO A 276 7.84 16.45 4.85
N SER A 277 8.43 17.50 5.44
CA SER A 277 8.74 17.54 6.88
C SER A 277 7.47 17.61 7.73
N ALA A 278 6.48 18.39 7.30
CA ALA A 278 5.20 18.52 7.99
C ALA A 278 4.40 17.21 7.92
N LEU A 279 4.31 16.59 6.74
CA LEU A 279 3.63 15.30 6.58
C LEU A 279 4.30 14.20 7.40
N THR A 280 5.63 14.08 7.33
CA THR A 280 6.38 13.07 8.09
C THR A 280 6.15 13.23 9.60
N TYR A 281 6.20 14.46 10.11
CA TYR A 281 5.92 14.72 11.52
C TYR A 281 4.48 14.36 11.92
N ALA A 282 3.49 14.78 11.11
CA ALA A 282 2.09 14.50 11.39
C ALA A 282 1.80 12.99 11.39
N ILE A 283 2.34 12.24 10.43
CA ILE A 283 2.22 10.78 10.35
C ILE A 283 2.85 10.13 11.58
N LYS A 284 4.10 10.49 11.89
CA LYS A 284 4.83 9.96 13.05
C LYS A 284 4.05 10.17 14.33
N ARG A 285 3.63 11.41 14.60
CA ARG A 285 2.96 11.75 15.85
C ARG A 285 1.59 11.08 15.97
N SER A 286 0.90 10.90 14.85
CA SER A 286 -0.36 10.16 14.82
C SER A 286 -0.15 8.66 15.10
N CYS A 287 0.86 8.06 14.48
CA CYS A 287 1.25 6.68 14.75
C CYS A 287 1.65 6.46 16.21
N GLU A 288 2.43 7.37 16.82
CA GLU A 288 2.80 7.32 18.24
C GLU A 288 1.55 7.33 19.14
N ASN A 289 0.65 8.30 18.91
CA ASN A 289 -0.59 8.41 19.67
C ASN A 289 -1.44 7.15 19.57
N LYS A 290 -1.57 6.59 18.36
CA LYS A 290 -2.37 5.38 18.14
C LYS A 290 -1.70 4.13 18.69
N ALA A 291 -0.38 4.00 18.55
CA ALA A 291 0.40 2.90 19.09
C ALA A 291 0.29 2.83 20.62
N GLU A 292 0.35 3.98 21.31
CA GLU A 292 0.22 4.05 22.76
C GLU A 292 -1.15 3.54 23.24
N VAL A 293 -2.23 3.91 22.53
CA VAL A 293 -3.59 3.40 22.81
C VAL A 293 -3.69 1.91 22.55
N VAL A 294 -3.14 1.44 21.44
CA VAL A 294 -3.19 0.03 21.03
C VAL A 294 -2.44 -0.85 22.01
N ALA A 295 -1.28 -0.40 22.51
CA ALA A 295 -0.51 -1.14 23.51
C ALA A 295 -1.28 -1.28 24.84
N GLN A 296 -2.07 -0.27 25.20
CA GLN A 296 -2.88 -0.28 26.41
C GLN A 296 -4.21 -1.05 26.25
N ASP A 297 -4.80 -1.04 25.05
CA ASP A 297 -6.11 -1.64 24.78
C ASP A 297 -6.24 -2.15 23.34
N GLU A 298 -5.51 -3.22 23.01
CA GLU A 298 -5.48 -3.79 21.65
C GLU A 298 -6.88 -4.18 21.14
N LYS A 299 -7.73 -4.73 22.01
CA LYS A 299 -9.03 -5.30 21.61
C LYS A 299 -10.22 -4.39 21.88
N GLU A 300 -9.97 -3.11 22.17
CA GLU A 300 -11.01 -2.10 22.34
C GLU A 300 -12.04 -2.43 23.43
N ASN A 301 -11.56 -2.73 24.63
CA ASN A 301 -12.40 -2.97 25.81
C ASN A 301 -12.74 -1.68 26.58
N GLY A 302 -12.11 -0.55 26.26
CA GLY A 302 -12.39 0.72 26.92
C GLY A 302 -11.63 1.90 26.30
N LEU A 303 -10.35 2.07 26.64
CA LEU A 303 -9.56 3.24 26.27
C LEU A 303 -9.53 3.47 24.76
N ARG A 304 -9.44 2.41 23.95
CA ARG A 304 -9.35 2.55 22.49
C ARG A 304 -10.64 3.09 21.87
N ALA A 305 -11.77 2.99 22.57
CA ALA A 305 -13.03 3.59 22.12
C ALA A 305 -13.00 5.13 22.14
N THR A 306 -12.05 5.77 22.86
CA THR A 306 -11.88 7.23 22.81
C THR A 306 -11.47 7.73 21.43
N LEU A 307 -10.80 6.90 20.64
CA LEU A 307 -10.47 7.19 19.23
C LEU A 307 -11.71 7.19 18.33
N ASN A 308 -12.86 6.74 18.85
CA ASN A 308 -14.14 6.81 18.15
C ASN A 308 -14.83 8.17 18.27
N LEU A 309 -14.20 9.20 18.86
CA LEU A 309 -14.74 10.56 18.90
C LEU A 309 -15.19 10.98 17.49
N GLY A 310 -16.37 11.58 17.38
CA GLY A 310 -16.91 12.04 16.09
C GLY A 310 -17.49 10.92 15.20
N HIS A 311 -17.08 9.66 15.35
CA HIS A 311 -17.58 8.58 14.48
C HIS A 311 -19.07 8.28 14.65
N THR A 312 -19.66 8.45 15.83
CA THR A 312 -21.11 8.31 16.02
C THR A 312 -21.87 9.35 15.19
N PHE A 313 -21.45 10.62 15.28
CA PHE A 313 -22.06 11.71 14.52
C PHE A 313 -21.75 11.61 13.02
N GLY A 314 -20.53 11.23 12.64
CA GLY A 314 -20.10 11.06 11.25
C GLY A 314 -20.79 9.88 10.56
N HIS A 315 -21.01 8.77 11.29
CA HIS A 315 -21.80 7.63 10.79
C HIS A 315 -23.27 8.02 10.58
N GLU A 316 -23.87 8.77 11.49
CA GLU A 316 -25.26 9.23 11.37
C GLU A 316 -25.44 10.25 10.23
N LEU A 317 -24.49 11.19 10.06
CA LEU A 317 -24.45 12.11 8.92
C LEU A 317 -24.30 11.36 7.59
N TYR A 318 -23.43 10.35 7.52
CA TYR A 318 -23.28 9.49 6.34
C TYR A 318 -24.58 8.75 6.01
N PHE A 319 -25.27 8.20 7.02
CA PHE A 319 -26.54 7.49 6.84
C PHE A 319 -27.66 8.43 6.36
N CYS A 320 -27.69 9.67 6.88
CA CYS A 320 -28.66 10.68 6.49
C CYS A 320 -28.41 11.24 5.08
N CYS A 321 -27.15 11.51 4.71
CA CYS A 321 -26.78 12.02 3.38
C CYS A 321 -26.95 10.97 2.26
N CYS A 322 -26.79 9.67 2.55
CA CYS A 322 -27.09 8.60 1.58
C CYS A 322 -28.58 8.55 1.17
N TYR A 323 -29.50 9.06 2.01
CA TYR A 323 -30.93 9.16 1.66
C TYR A 323 -31.23 10.36 0.73
N ILE A 324 -30.30 11.30 0.60
CA ILE A 324 -30.45 12.55 -0.19
C ILE A 324 -29.51 12.55 -1.42
N GLY A 325 -28.85 11.44 -1.74
CA GLY A 325 -28.18 11.22 -3.02
C GLY A 325 -26.93 12.08 -3.27
N THR A 326 -26.29 12.62 -2.23
CA THR A 326 -25.03 13.34 -2.37
C THR A 326 -24.06 12.98 -1.24
N TYR A 327 -22.77 12.84 -1.59
CA TYR A 327 -21.60 12.73 -0.70
C TYR A 327 -21.32 11.35 -0.07
N GLY A 328 -20.66 10.48 -0.83
CA GLY A 328 -19.84 9.38 -0.28
C GLY A 328 -18.42 9.88 -0.06
N GLY A 329 -18.02 10.07 1.21
CA GLY A 329 -16.62 10.29 1.59
C GLY A 329 -16.37 11.27 2.75
N ASP A 330 -17.31 12.12 3.14
CA ASP A 330 -16.96 13.36 3.87
C ASP A 330 -17.14 13.34 5.40
N TYR A 331 -17.29 12.18 6.06
CA TYR A 331 -17.63 12.13 7.50
C TYR A 331 -16.93 11.03 8.31
N THR A 332 -15.63 10.85 8.08
CA THR A 332 -14.69 10.25 9.04
C THR A 332 -13.60 11.28 9.28
#